data_AF-A0A8T4FH07-F1
#
_entry.id   AF-A0A8T4FH07-F1
#
_cell.length_a   1.000
_cell.length_b   1.000
_cell.length_c   1.000
_cell.angle_alpha   90.00
_cell.angle_beta   90.00
_cell.angle_gamma   90.00
#
_symmetry.space_group_name_H-M   'P 1'
#
loop_
_entity.id
_entity.type
_entity.pdbx_description
1 polymer ?
#
loop_
_entity_poly.entity_id
_entity_poly.type
_entity_poly.pdbx_seq_one_letter_code
_entity_poly.pdbx_strand_id
1 'polypeptide(L)' 'KKFSQMLLLSGANDLGGTMFTDEVTQDAGGNEADYLSPAEMERLTVDIGRKLRQRTTDYRLL' A
#
# COMPACT_ATOMS: atom_id res chain seq x y z
N LYS A 1 0.79 -9.87 -5.45
CA LYS A 1 1.31 -8.74 -6.27
C LYS A 1 2.84 -8.86 -6.42
N LYS A 2 3.36 -9.83 -7.20
CA LYS A 2 4.82 -10.09 -7.32
C LYS A 2 5.60 -8.91 -7.92
N PHE A 3 4.97 -8.15 -8.82
CA PHE A 3 5.58 -6.99 -9.45
C PHE A 3 5.91 -5.87 -8.45
N SER A 4 5.02 -5.62 -7.46
CA SER A 4 5.26 -4.62 -6.40
C SER A 4 6.52 -4.94 -5.59
N GLN A 5 6.75 -6.21 -5.24
CA GLN A 5 7.95 -6.64 -4.54
C GLN A 5 9.21 -6.44 -5.37
N MET A 6 9.16 -6.72 -6.68
CA MET A 6 10.28 -6.44 -7.59
C MET A 6 10.60 -4.95 -7.64
N LEU A 7 9.58 -4.07 -7.73
CA LEU A 7 9.81 -2.63 -7.73
C LEU A 7 10.45 -2.15 -6.42
N LEU A 8 10.00 -2.66 -5.27
CA LEU A 8 10.63 -2.37 -3.98
C LEU A 8 12.11 -2.79 -3.97
N LEU A 9 12.42 -3.98 -4.49
CA LEU A 9 13.80 -4.45 -4.60
C LEU A 9 14.64 -3.65 -5.60
N SER A 10 14.00 -3.02 -6.59
CA SER A 10 14.64 -2.18 -7.61
C SER A 10 14.74 -0.69 -7.26
N GLY A 11 14.53 -0.32 -5.99
CA GLY A 11 14.75 1.04 -5.49
C GLY A 11 13.49 1.80 -5.09
N ALA A 12 12.29 1.26 -5.35
CA ALA A 12 11.08 1.82 -4.75
C ALA A 12 11.12 1.65 -3.22
N ASN A 13 10.59 2.64 -2.51
CA ASN A 13 10.56 2.69 -1.05
C ASN A 13 9.15 2.92 -0.49
N ASP A 14 8.15 3.00 -1.36
CA ASP A 14 6.77 3.31 -0.99
C ASP A 14 5.80 2.30 -1.59
N LEU A 15 4.75 2.00 -0.83
CA LEU A 15 3.61 1.20 -1.23
C LEU A 15 2.38 2.12 -1.23
N GLY A 16 2.38 3.07 -2.18
CA GLY A 16 1.25 3.97 -2.41
C GLY A 16 0.44 3.48 -3.60
N GLY A 17 -0.81 3.07 -3.38
CA GLY A 17 -1.55 2.46 -4.49
C GLY A 17 -3.04 2.21 -4.31
N THR A 18 -3.72 3.00 -3.49
CA THR A 18 -5.13 3.43 -3.58
C THR A 18 -5.37 4.29 -2.35
N MET A 19 -6.19 5.34 -2.47
CA MET A 19 -6.70 5.98 -1.26
C MET A 19 -7.19 4.87 -0.32
N PHE A 20 -6.92 4.97 0.98
CA PHE A 20 -7.77 4.25 1.95
C PHE A 20 -9.18 4.56 1.49
N THR A 21 -9.87 3.60 0.87
CA THR A 21 -11.06 3.94 0.08
C THR A 21 -12.02 4.62 1.03
N ASP A 22 -12.30 5.89 0.73
CA ASP A 22 -13.36 6.64 1.37
C ASP A 22 -14.61 5.77 1.31
N GLU A 23 -15.31 5.66 2.44
CA GLU A 23 -16.65 5.06 2.56
C GLU A 23 -17.55 5.47 1.37
N VAL A 24 -17.34 6.68 0.84
CA VAL A 24 -17.96 7.27 -0.36
C VAL A 24 -17.89 6.40 -1.63
N THR A 25 -16.77 5.73 -1.94
CA THR A 25 -16.65 4.95 -3.20
C THR A 25 -17.40 3.61 -3.11
N GLN A 26 -17.43 3.03 -1.91
CA GLN A 26 -18.19 1.82 -1.61
C GLN A 26 -19.70 2.13 -1.57
N ASP A 27 -20.10 3.22 -0.94
CA ASP A 27 -21.50 3.70 -0.87
C ASP A 27 -22.05 4.13 -2.24
N ALA A 28 -21.18 4.61 -3.15
CA ALA A 28 -21.54 4.96 -4.53
C ALA A 28 -21.65 3.73 -5.47
N GLY A 29 -21.51 2.50 -4.96
CA GLY A 29 -21.66 1.27 -5.74
C GLY A 29 -20.47 0.93 -6.66
N GLY A 30 -19.30 1.53 -6.43
CA GLY A 30 -18.08 1.22 -7.16
C GLY A 30 -17.49 -0.12 -6.71
N ASN A 31 -17.60 -1.16 -7.54
CA ASN A 31 -17.09 -2.51 -7.24
C ASN A 31 -15.57 -2.69 -7.39
N GLU A 32 -14.81 -1.65 -7.76
CA GLU A 32 -13.49 -1.81 -8.42
C GLU A 32 -12.37 -0.88 -7.92
N ALA A 33 -12.44 -0.35 -6.70
CA ALA A 33 -11.25 0.25 -6.11
C ALA A 33 -10.36 -0.86 -5.53
N ASP A 34 -9.25 -1.18 -6.21
CA ASP A 34 -8.24 -2.17 -5.78
C ASP A 34 -7.55 -1.67 -4.50
N TYR A 35 -8.21 -1.87 -3.34
CA TYR A 35 -7.71 -1.48 -2.02
C TYR A 35 -6.56 -2.39 -1.61
N LEU A 36 -5.39 -1.79 -1.38
CA LEU A 36 -4.26 -2.51 -0.77
C LEU A 36 -4.30 -2.31 0.74
N SER A 37 -4.74 -3.33 1.48
CA SER A 37 -4.87 -3.22 2.93
C SER A 37 -3.50 -3.14 3.64
N PRO A 38 -3.39 -2.48 4.81
CA PRO A 38 -2.15 -2.47 5.61
C PRO A 38 -1.60 -3.87 5.91
N ALA A 39 -2.46 -4.85 6.15
CA ALA A 39 -2.06 -6.24 6.37
C ALA A 39 -1.40 -6.87 5.13
N GLU A 40 -1.93 -6.59 3.94
CA GLU A 40 -1.29 -7.01 2.69
C GLU A 40 0.01 -6.28 2.43
N MET A 41 0.09 -4.98 2.72
CA MET A 41 1.35 -4.22 2.64
C MET A 41 2.41 -4.84 3.56
N GLU A 42 2.04 -5.17 4.80
CA GLU A 42 2.95 -5.77 5.76
C GLU A 42 3.47 -7.10 5.25
N ARG A 43 2.57 -8.00 4.82
CA ARG A 43 2.94 -9.28 4.21
C ARG A 43 3.91 -9.09 3.04
N LEU A 44 3.59 -8.20 2.09
CA LEU A 44 4.44 -7.95 0.91
C LEU A 44 5.84 -7.49 1.30
N THR A 45 5.97 -6.63 2.31
CA THR A 45 7.27 -6.12 2.79
C THR A 45 8.06 -7.16 3.56
N VAL A 46 7.42 -7.89 4.48
CA VAL A 46 8.07 -8.92 5.32
C VAL A 46 8.60 -10.05 4.46
N ASP A 47 7.84 -10.48 3.44
CA ASP A 47 8.24 -11.52 2.48
C ASP A 47 9.56 -11.20 1.75
N ILE A 48 9.92 -9.91 1.61
CA ILE A 48 11.18 -9.46 1.00
C ILE A 48 12.19 -8.89 2.02
N GLY A 49 11.99 -9.17 3.31
CA GLY A 49 12.90 -8.74 4.39
C GLY A 49 12.89 -7.23 4.67
N ARG A 50 11.83 -6.51 4.29
CA ARG A 50 11.65 -5.08 4.59
C ARG A 50 10.60 -4.89 5.68
N LYS A 51 10.75 -3.81 6.46
CA LYS A 51 9.79 -3.47 7.52
C LYS A 51 8.88 -2.34 7.05
N LEU A 52 7.57 -2.57 7.06
CA LEU A 52 6.56 -1.54 6.76
C LEU A 52 6.67 -0.35 7.75
N ARG A 53 6.42 0.86 7.25
CA ARG A 53 6.32 2.09 8.04
C ARG A 53 5.15 2.92 7.54
N GLN A 54 4.41 3.51 8.46
CA GLN A 54 3.41 4.53 8.13
C GLN A 54 4.09 5.90 8.12
N ARG A 55 3.65 6.77 7.22
CA ARG A 55 4.19 8.12 7.06
C ARG A 55 3.09 9.16 6.94
N THR A 56 3.41 10.40 7.25
CA THR A 56 2.64 11.59 6.90
C THR A 56 2.77 11.91 5.40
N THR A 57 1.97 12.88 4.93
CA THR A 57 2.02 13.39 3.55
C THR A 57 3.35 14.06 3.21
N ASP A 58 4.05 14.62 4.20
CA ASP A 58 5.40 15.19 4.09
C ASP A 58 6.53 14.18 4.36
N TYR A 59 6.22 12.87 4.30
CA TYR A 59 7.15 11.75 4.43
C TYR A 59 7.84 11.57 5.78
N ARG A 60 7.42 12.29 6.82
CA ARG A 60 7.83 11.98 8.20
C ARG A 60 7.20 10.66 8.64
N LEU A 61 7.94 9.89 9.41
CA LEU A 61 7.43 8.64 9.97
C LEU A 61 6.42 8.96 11.09
N LEU A 62 5.33 8.19 11.12
CA LEU A 62 4.37 8.16 12.22
C LEU A 62 4.81 7.17 13.30
#